data_AF-A1TPI3-F1
#
_entry.id   AF-A1TPI3-F1
#
_cell.length_a   1.000
_cell.length_b   1.000
_cell.length_c   1.000
_cell.angle_alpha   90.00
_cell.angle_beta   90.00
_cell.angle_gamma   90.00
#
_symmetry.space_group_name_H-M   'P 1'
#
loop_
_entity.id
_entity.type
_entity.pdbx_description
1 polymer ?
#
loop_
_entity_poly.entity_id
_entity_poly.type
_entity_poly.pdbx_seq_one_letter_code
_entity_poly.pdbx_strand_id
1 'polypeptide(L)'
;MCTSLAHLLQMKFISEINEPIVVAVARDRYLSPIHPFADGVHLPSVPAPRYGQDITYGCRASAPQRQSVGDTVDVLKPKMEKLLGIFARADTTGVARTLFSEFLRENRKGVEYFEDPRLTGLVSSHANMEYFCSAALSAPNSPYKTPGRIRIHQALKDADWNIRNLQVPMDLGVPAFNAGSQFFATQDYGNGLGLMINGVQHVYVIATAYGYDRERGQYQITLKFVLYDVVGLDDDDLREYGAQSDGGFSFAQSVGITAWWQLQHQFAYPPLVTRVVLTRSYEAPAV
;
A
#
# COMPACT_ATOMS: atom_id res chain seq x y z
N MET A 1 -50.77 11.41 -35.89
CA MET A 1 -49.87 10.29 -35.53
C MET A 1 -48.44 10.75 -35.81
N CYS A 2 -47.47 10.34 -34.99
CA CYS A 2 -46.16 10.97 -34.74
C CYS A 2 -46.29 12.16 -33.77
N THR A 3 -45.64 12.22 -32.60
CA THR A 3 -44.39 11.56 -32.15
C THR A 3 -44.47 11.33 -30.64
N SER A 4 -44.50 10.06 -30.23
CA SER A 4 -44.24 9.62 -28.85
C SER A 4 -42.95 8.81 -28.91
N LEU A 5 -41.82 9.41 -28.52
CA LEU A 5 -40.58 8.73 -28.11
C LEU A 5 -39.52 9.79 -27.77
N ALA A 6 -39.76 10.54 -26.70
CA ALA A 6 -38.74 11.36 -26.05
C ALA A 6 -39.03 11.45 -24.54
N HIS A 7 -39.25 10.28 -23.92
CA HIS A 7 -39.00 10.10 -22.49
C HIS A 7 -37.73 9.26 -22.38
N LEU A 8 -36.62 9.83 -22.87
CA LEU A 8 -35.31 9.47 -22.36
C LEU A 8 -35.34 9.90 -20.90
N LEU A 9 -35.53 8.91 -20.01
CA LEU A 9 -35.32 9.04 -18.57
C LEU A 9 -33.93 9.65 -18.37
N GLN A 10 -33.89 10.97 -18.23
CA GLN A 10 -32.72 11.68 -17.75
C GLN A 10 -32.53 11.17 -16.33
N MET A 11 -31.56 10.27 -16.12
CA MET A 11 -31.21 9.76 -14.80
C MET A 11 -30.97 10.97 -13.90
N LYS A 12 -31.91 11.27 -13.01
CA LYS A 12 -31.77 12.33 -12.02
C LYS A 12 -30.95 11.77 -10.87
N PHE A 13 -29.64 11.77 -11.05
CA PHE A 13 -28.74 11.46 -9.96
C PHE A 13 -28.86 12.55 -8.89
N ILE A 14 -29.14 12.15 -7.65
CA ILE A 14 -29.31 13.10 -6.52
C ILE A 14 -27.97 13.63 -6.04
N SER A 15 -26.91 12.88 -6.28
CA SER A 15 -25.54 13.25 -5.93
C SER A 15 -24.60 12.68 -6.98
N GLU A 16 -23.78 13.56 -7.56
CA GLU A 16 -22.70 13.25 -8.48
C GLU A 16 -21.42 13.95 -8.02
N ILE A 17 -20.27 13.39 -8.40
CA ILE A 17 -18.97 14.01 -8.16
C ILE A 17 -18.31 14.33 -9.49
N ASN A 18 -17.83 15.57 -9.59
CA ASN A 18 -17.01 16.05 -10.71
C ASN A 18 -15.51 16.12 -10.33
N GLU A 19 -15.20 15.89 -9.06
CA GLU A 19 -13.86 15.86 -8.52
C GLU A 19 -13.69 14.64 -7.61
N PRO A 20 -12.50 14.01 -7.57
CA PRO A 20 -12.27 12.87 -6.71
C PRO A 20 -12.40 13.19 -5.21
N ILE A 21 -13.05 12.32 -4.45
CA ILE A 21 -13.26 12.48 -2.99
C ILE A 21 -12.71 11.25 -2.26
N VAL A 22 -11.95 11.45 -1.18
CA VAL A 22 -11.58 10.33 -0.28
C VAL A 22 -12.82 9.87 0.46
N VAL A 23 -13.19 8.60 0.29
CA VAL A 23 -14.39 8.00 0.88
C VAL A 23 -14.08 6.94 1.92
N ALA A 24 -12.83 6.51 2.05
CA ALA A 24 -12.34 5.74 3.19
C ALA A 24 -10.81 5.79 3.29
N VAL A 25 -10.31 5.53 4.49
CA VAL A 25 -8.87 5.38 4.74
C VAL A 25 -8.65 4.12 5.58
N ALA A 26 -7.65 3.33 5.20
CA ALA A 26 -7.08 2.26 6.01
C ALA A 26 -5.70 2.68 6.49
N ARG A 27 -5.38 2.38 7.73
CA ARG A 27 -4.04 2.57 8.30
C ARG A 27 -3.66 1.35 9.11
N ASP A 28 -2.41 0.98 9.05
CA ASP A 28 -1.88 0.02 9.99
C ASP A 28 -1.86 0.62 11.41
N ARG A 29 -2.22 -0.19 12.40
CA ARG A 29 -2.39 0.22 13.80
C ARG A 29 -1.09 0.11 14.60
N TYR A 30 -0.10 -0.63 14.11
CA TYR A 30 1.17 -0.82 14.81
C TYR A 30 2.09 0.40 14.71
N LEU A 31 1.85 1.27 13.74
CA LEU A 31 2.67 2.45 13.51
C LEU A 31 2.24 3.58 14.45
N SER A 32 3.22 4.29 15.00
CA SER A 32 3.04 5.64 15.57
C SER A 32 3.60 6.69 14.60
N PRO A 33 2.95 6.90 13.43
CA PRO A 33 3.57 7.61 12.34
C PRO A 33 3.62 9.11 12.59
N ILE A 34 4.80 9.70 12.50
CA ILE A 34 5.01 11.15 12.69
C ILE A 34 5.61 11.85 11.49
N HIS A 35 6.20 11.12 10.54
CA HIS A 35 6.93 11.69 9.40
C HIS A 35 6.00 11.86 8.18
N PRO A 36 5.62 13.08 7.79
CA PRO A 36 4.75 13.28 6.64
C PRO A 36 5.50 13.12 5.32
N PHE A 37 4.91 12.41 4.36
CA PHE A 37 5.38 12.37 2.98
C PHE A 37 4.16 12.42 2.04
N ALA A 38 4.02 13.53 1.32
CA ALA A 38 2.82 13.86 0.57
C ALA A 38 2.77 13.15 -0.79
N ASP A 39 1.57 12.83 -1.27
CA ASP A 39 1.35 12.40 -2.65
C ASP A 39 0.48 13.45 -3.37
N GLY A 40 1.13 14.33 -4.14
CA GLY A 40 0.44 15.32 -4.96
C GLY A 40 -0.12 14.79 -6.28
N VAL A 41 0.10 13.51 -6.62
CA VAL A 41 -0.31 12.89 -7.89
C VAL A 41 -1.62 12.15 -7.73
N HIS A 42 -1.76 11.28 -6.72
CA HIS A 42 -2.94 10.42 -6.59
C HIS A 42 -3.92 10.82 -5.50
N LEU A 43 -3.47 11.54 -4.47
CA LEU A 43 -4.37 11.98 -3.41
C LEU A 43 -4.96 13.36 -3.77
N PRO A 44 -6.28 13.55 -3.64
CA PRO A 44 -6.85 14.89 -3.60
C PRO A 44 -6.32 15.63 -2.36
N SER A 45 -6.63 16.92 -2.18
CA SER A 45 -6.12 17.76 -1.09
C SER A 45 -6.49 17.24 0.32
N VAL A 46 -5.78 16.24 0.80
CA VAL A 46 -5.87 15.65 2.14
C VAL A 46 -4.55 15.78 2.87
N PRO A 47 -4.53 15.70 4.22
CA PRO A 47 -3.29 15.65 4.96
C PRO A 47 -2.39 14.53 4.44
N ALA A 48 -1.10 14.85 4.27
CA ALA A 48 -0.09 13.90 3.82
C ALA A 48 -0.13 12.62 4.68
N PRO A 49 -0.03 11.42 4.07
CA PRO A 49 0.25 10.21 4.81
C PRO A 49 1.46 10.40 5.72
N ARG A 50 1.39 9.83 6.91
CA ARG A 50 2.48 9.86 7.87
C ARG A 50 3.04 8.46 8.00
N TYR A 51 4.36 8.35 8.08
CA TYR A 51 5.08 7.08 8.14
C TYR A 51 5.88 6.97 9.43
N GLY A 52 6.32 5.75 9.72
CA GLY A 52 7.19 5.42 10.85
C GLY A 52 8.62 5.92 10.67
N GLN A 53 9.53 5.40 11.47
CA GLN A 53 10.96 5.73 11.38
C GLN A 53 11.60 5.14 10.11
N ASP A 54 11.05 4.06 9.57
CA ASP A 54 11.44 3.40 8.34
C ASP A 54 11.56 4.34 7.11
N ILE A 55 10.83 5.46 7.08
CA ILE A 55 10.95 6.48 6.02
C ILE A 55 12.16 7.42 6.20
N THR A 56 12.85 7.34 7.34
CA THR A 56 13.98 8.22 7.66
C THR A 56 15.31 7.62 7.20
N TYR A 57 16.32 8.45 6.98
CA TYR A 57 17.66 8.02 6.55
C TYR A 57 18.70 9.02 7.06
N GLY A 58 19.98 8.66 7.04
CA GLY A 58 21.02 9.58 7.48
C GLY A 58 22.42 8.99 7.58
N CYS A 59 23.25 9.66 8.38
CA CYS A 59 24.66 9.31 8.63
C CYS A 59 24.89 8.97 10.11
N ARG A 60 24.07 8.08 10.68
CA ARG A 60 24.28 7.52 12.02
C ARG A 60 25.65 6.83 12.08
N ALA A 61 26.32 6.95 13.22
CA ALA A 61 27.63 6.34 13.41
C ALA A 61 27.59 4.81 13.58
N SER A 62 26.50 4.26 14.13
CA SER A 62 26.39 2.83 14.41
C SER A 62 24.96 2.33 14.41
N ALA A 63 24.77 1.05 14.09
CA ALA A 63 23.49 0.37 14.26
C ALA A 63 23.12 0.18 15.74
N PRO A 64 21.82 0.00 16.06
CA PRO A 64 21.40 -0.59 17.33
C PRO A 64 22.27 -1.80 17.68
N GLN A 65 22.72 -1.91 18.94
CA GLN A 65 23.63 -2.96 19.41
C GLN A 65 25.04 -2.98 18.79
N ARG A 66 25.42 -1.94 18.02
CA ARG A 66 26.75 -1.75 17.39
C ARG A 66 27.17 -2.85 16.42
N GLN A 67 26.22 -3.59 15.87
CA GLN A 67 26.53 -4.59 14.86
C GLN A 67 26.79 -3.92 13.51
N SER A 68 27.71 -4.50 12.75
CA SER A 68 28.09 -4.08 11.40
C SER A 68 28.38 -5.34 10.58
N VAL A 69 27.98 -5.29 9.32
CA VAL A 69 28.34 -6.28 8.30
C VAL A 69 29.18 -5.65 7.20
N GLY A 70 29.77 -4.49 7.43
CA GLY A 70 30.65 -3.82 6.48
C GLY A 70 30.67 -2.31 6.67
N ASP A 71 31.74 -1.69 6.21
CA ASP A 71 32.01 -0.27 6.43
C ASP A 71 32.10 0.53 5.12
N THR A 72 31.74 -0.08 3.99
CA THR A 72 31.69 0.59 2.68
C THR A 72 30.44 0.19 1.90
N VAL A 73 29.96 1.10 1.06
CA VAL A 73 28.83 0.86 0.15
C VAL A 73 29.05 -0.39 -0.72
N ASP A 74 30.26 -0.56 -1.27
CA ASP A 74 30.61 -1.69 -2.14
C ASP A 74 30.53 -3.05 -1.44
N VAL A 75 30.74 -3.07 -0.11
CA VAL A 75 30.59 -4.29 0.71
C VAL A 75 29.12 -4.53 1.06
N LEU A 76 28.36 -3.47 1.33
CA LEU A 76 26.98 -3.56 1.80
C LEU A 76 25.98 -3.86 0.68
N LYS A 77 26.14 -3.26 -0.51
CA LYS A 77 25.25 -3.46 -1.67
C LYS A 77 25.05 -4.95 -2.01
N PRO A 78 26.11 -5.75 -2.24
CA PRO A 78 25.94 -7.17 -2.56
C PRO A 78 25.32 -7.99 -1.42
N LYS A 79 25.49 -7.56 -0.16
CA LYS A 79 24.90 -8.23 1.01
C LYS A 79 23.39 -8.00 1.08
N MET A 80 22.94 -6.75 0.84
CA MET A 80 21.52 -6.45 0.69
C MET A 80 20.92 -7.23 -0.47
N GLU A 81 21.56 -7.23 -1.65
CA GLU A 81 21.05 -7.90 -2.85
C GLU A 81 20.87 -9.42 -2.69
N LYS A 82 21.58 -10.08 -1.76
CA LYS A 82 21.34 -11.50 -1.44
C LYS A 82 19.92 -11.76 -0.96
N LEU A 83 19.22 -10.77 -0.39
CA LEU A 83 17.81 -10.88 -0.01
C LEU A 83 16.92 -11.24 -1.22
N LEU A 84 17.26 -10.80 -2.43
CA LEU A 84 16.53 -11.16 -3.64
C LEU A 84 16.62 -12.68 -3.92
N GLY A 85 17.80 -13.27 -3.72
CA GLY A 85 18.00 -14.71 -3.89
C GLY A 85 17.29 -15.56 -2.84
N ILE A 86 16.83 -14.93 -1.75
CA ILE A 86 16.16 -15.59 -0.64
C ILE A 86 14.65 -15.36 -0.74
N PHE A 87 14.20 -14.11 -0.72
CA PHE A 87 12.79 -13.74 -0.64
C PHE A 87 12.13 -13.41 -1.99
N ALA A 88 12.90 -13.38 -3.08
CA ALA A 88 12.39 -13.14 -4.43
C ALA A 88 12.85 -14.21 -5.41
N ARG A 89 13.18 -15.42 -4.94
CA ARG A 89 13.67 -16.51 -5.79
C ARG A 89 12.63 -16.97 -6.82
N ALA A 90 11.35 -16.83 -6.50
CA ALA A 90 10.22 -17.14 -7.38
C ALA A 90 9.64 -15.88 -8.06
N ASP A 91 10.27 -14.70 -7.93
CA ASP A 91 9.87 -13.50 -8.68
C ASP A 91 10.20 -13.68 -10.16
N THR A 92 9.17 -13.99 -10.95
CA THR A 92 9.29 -14.12 -12.42
C THR A 92 9.13 -12.78 -13.14
N THR A 93 8.67 -11.74 -12.44
CA THR A 93 8.42 -10.42 -13.02
C THR A 93 9.65 -9.52 -12.99
N GLY A 94 10.57 -9.80 -12.05
CA GLY A 94 11.80 -9.04 -11.80
C GLY A 94 11.57 -7.72 -11.08
N VAL A 95 10.37 -7.46 -10.55
CA VAL A 95 10.04 -6.18 -9.92
C VAL A 95 10.73 -5.98 -8.58
N ALA A 96 10.99 -7.06 -7.81
CA ALA A 96 11.76 -6.95 -6.57
C ALA A 96 13.21 -6.50 -6.86
N ARG A 97 13.80 -7.04 -7.93
CA ARG A 97 15.14 -6.61 -8.40
C ARG A 97 15.13 -5.15 -8.84
N THR A 98 14.11 -4.72 -9.61
CA THR A 98 13.97 -3.32 -10.03
C THR A 98 13.88 -2.39 -8.82
N LEU A 99 13.06 -2.73 -7.82
CA LEU A 99 12.94 -1.95 -6.58
C LEU A 99 14.30 -1.80 -5.87
N PHE A 100 15.05 -2.88 -5.73
CA PHE A 100 16.38 -2.84 -5.11
C PHE A 100 17.36 -1.98 -5.91
N SER A 101 17.33 -2.06 -7.25
CA SER A 101 18.16 -1.19 -8.09
C SER A 101 17.80 0.29 -7.94
N GLU A 102 16.51 0.64 -7.83
CA GLU A 102 16.07 2.01 -7.59
C GLU A 102 16.45 2.50 -6.19
N PHE A 103 16.34 1.65 -5.17
CA PHE A 103 16.79 1.98 -3.81
C PHE A 103 18.29 2.29 -3.81
N LEU A 104 19.11 1.47 -4.48
CA LEU A 104 20.57 1.58 -4.53
C LEU A 104 21.12 2.65 -5.50
N ARG A 105 20.25 3.47 -6.09
CA ARG A 105 20.65 4.53 -7.02
C ARG A 105 21.36 5.68 -6.29
N GLU A 106 22.63 5.89 -6.61
CA GLU A 106 23.55 6.78 -5.86
C GLU A 106 23.19 8.28 -5.88
N ASN A 107 22.41 8.73 -6.87
CA ASN A 107 22.11 10.16 -7.07
C ASN A 107 20.78 10.61 -6.46
N ARG A 108 20.11 9.77 -5.67
CA ARG A 108 18.85 10.12 -5.02
C ARG A 108 19.08 11.13 -3.90
N LYS A 109 18.24 12.16 -3.83
CA LYS A 109 18.37 13.27 -2.86
C LYS A 109 17.34 13.22 -1.74
N GLY A 110 16.38 12.31 -1.81
CA GLY A 110 15.36 12.13 -0.80
C GLY A 110 14.48 10.93 -1.08
N VAL A 111 13.48 10.78 -0.21
CA VAL A 111 12.44 9.76 -0.34
C VAL A 111 11.65 10.02 -1.62
N GLU A 112 11.40 8.96 -2.38
CA GLU A 112 10.70 9.00 -3.66
C GLU A 112 9.65 7.88 -3.67
N TYR A 113 8.61 8.04 -4.48
CA TYR A 113 7.66 6.96 -4.75
C TYR A 113 8.26 5.97 -5.76
N PHE A 114 8.11 4.68 -5.48
CA PHE A 114 8.34 3.61 -6.44
C PHE A 114 7.00 3.09 -6.95
N GLU A 115 6.81 3.17 -8.26
CA GLU A 115 5.63 2.62 -8.95
C GLU A 115 6.08 1.71 -10.08
N ASP A 116 5.49 0.52 -10.13
CA ASP A 116 5.71 -0.42 -11.22
C ASP A 116 4.38 -1.07 -11.65
N PRO A 117 4.03 -1.04 -12.94
CA PRO A 117 2.82 -1.69 -13.44
C PRO A 117 2.76 -3.20 -13.15
N ARG A 118 3.91 -3.88 -13.09
CA ARG A 118 3.98 -5.32 -12.79
C ARG A 118 3.61 -5.57 -11.33
N LEU A 119 4.10 -4.74 -10.41
CA LEU A 119 3.71 -4.80 -9.00
C LEU A 119 2.23 -4.50 -8.81
N THR A 120 1.72 -3.48 -9.51
CA THR A 120 0.28 -3.19 -9.54
C THR A 120 -0.54 -4.38 -10.03
N GLY A 121 -0.06 -5.07 -11.07
CA GLY A 121 -0.67 -6.31 -11.58
C GLY A 121 -0.71 -7.43 -10.54
N LEU A 122 0.42 -7.70 -9.87
CA LEU A 122 0.53 -8.72 -8.81
C LEU A 122 -0.40 -8.42 -7.62
N VAL A 123 -0.39 -7.18 -7.14
CA VAL A 123 -1.26 -6.76 -6.03
C VAL A 123 -2.73 -6.82 -6.43
N SER A 124 -3.08 -6.37 -7.63
CA SER A 124 -4.46 -6.33 -8.10
C SER A 124 -5.07 -7.73 -8.28
N SER A 125 -4.27 -8.75 -8.56
CA SER A 125 -4.71 -10.15 -8.67
C SER A 125 -4.63 -10.93 -7.36
N HIS A 126 -4.10 -10.33 -6.30
CA HIS A 126 -3.93 -11.00 -5.01
C HIS A 126 -5.26 -11.16 -4.27
N ALA A 127 -5.53 -12.34 -3.72
CA ALA A 127 -6.80 -12.66 -3.06
C ALA A 127 -7.12 -11.73 -1.87
N ASN A 128 -6.11 -11.34 -1.07
CA ASN A 128 -6.34 -10.39 0.03
C ASN A 128 -6.70 -8.99 -0.47
N MET A 129 -6.21 -8.59 -1.66
CA MET A 129 -6.55 -7.30 -2.26
C MET A 129 -7.97 -7.33 -2.85
N GLU A 130 -8.36 -8.43 -3.48
CA GLU A 130 -9.73 -8.65 -3.96
C GLU A 130 -10.73 -8.62 -2.80
N TYR A 131 -10.43 -9.35 -1.72
CA TYR A 131 -11.20 -9.32 -0.48
C TYR A 131 -11.29 -7.90 0.08
N PHE A 132 -10.15 -7.21 0.22
CA PHE A 132 -10.10 -5.87 0.78
C PHE A 132 -10.96 -4.87 -0.01
N CYS A 133 -10.86 -4.83 -1.34
CA CYS A 133 -11.64 -3.92 -2.17
C CYS A 133 -13.15 -4.09 -1.95
N SER A 134 -13.59 -5.35 -1.96
CA SER A 134 -15.00 -5.70 -1.78
C SER A 134 -15.50 -5.46 -0.35
N ALA A 135 -14.68 -5.75 0.67
CA ALA A 135 -14.99 -5.51 2.07
C ALA A 135 -14.96 -4.01 2.44
N ALA A 136 -14.10 -3.21 1.79
CA ALA A 136 -14.07 -1.76 1.97
C ALA A 136 -15.38 -1.11 1.52
N LEU A 137 -15.94 -1.55 0.39
CA LEU A 137 -17.27 -1.12 -0.04
C LEU A 137 -18.37 -1.74 0.83
N SER A 138 -18.32 -3.06 1.01
CA SER A 138 -19.30 -3.89 1.73
C SER A 138 -20.75 -3.64 1.29
N ALA A 139 -20.96 -3.57 -0.03
CA ALA A 139 -22.30 -3.41 -0.60
C ALA A 139 -23.17 -4.66 -0.37
N PRO A 140 -24.52 -4.58 -0.46
CA PRO A 140 -25.41 -5.71 -0.20
C PRO A 140 -25.23 -6.88 -1.18
N ASN A 141 -24.78 -6.62 -2.39
CA ASN A 141 -24.43 -7.63 -3.41
C ASN A 141 -22.94 -8.03 -3.39
N SER A 142 -22.14 -7.50 -2.46
CA SER A 142 -20.74 -7.90 -2.30
C SER A 142 -20.65 -9.33 -1.74
N PRO A 143 -19.73 -10.17 -2.26
CA PRO A 143 -19.43 -11.48 -1.67
C PRO A 143 -18.78 -11.34 -0.28
N TYR A 144 -18.18 -10.19 0.02
CA TYR A 144 -17.47 -9.94 1.27
C TYR A 144 -18.14 -8.78 2.02
N LYS A 145 -18.94 -9.14 3.03
CA LYS A 145 -19.60 -8.20 3.95
C LYS A 145 -18.86 -8.19 5.28
N THR A 146 -18.78 -7.02 5.93
CA THR A 146 -18.18 -6.90 7.27
C THR A 146 -19.24 -6.44 8.29
N PRO A 147 -20.01 -7.37 8.89
CA PRO A 147 -21.04 -7.01 9.88
C PRO A 147 -20.46 -6.22 11.06
N GLY A 148 -21.21 -5.24 11.56
CA GLY A 148 -20.83 -4.47 12.75
C GLY A 148 -19.73 -3.43 12.53
N ARG A 149 -19.25 -3.22 11.30
CA ARG A 149 -18.33 -2.13 10.95
C ARG A 149 -18.96 -1.18 9.94
N ILE A 150 -18.74 0.12 10.13
CA ILE A 150 -19.10 1.12 9.13
C ILE A 150 -18.10 1.01 7.97
N ARG A 151 -18.63 0.73 6.78
CA ARG A 151 -17.93 0.64 5.50
C ARG A 151 -18.49 1.69 4.55
N ILE A 152 -17.94 1.84 3.35
CA ILE A 152 -18.35 2.91 2.41
C ILE A 152 -19.85 2.84 2.13
N HIS A 153 -20.44 1.66 1.93
CA HIS A 153 -21.88 1.52 1.72
C HIS A 153 -22.71 2.06 2.89
N GLN A 154 -22.38 1.67 4.12
CA GLN A 154 -23.10 2.15 5.31
C GLN A 154 -22.90 3.65 5.51
N ALA A 155 -21.69 4.16 5.29
CA ALA A 155 -21.40 5.58 5.40
C ALA A 155 -22.13 6.42 4.34
N LEU A 156 -22.31 5.89 3.12
CA LEU A 156 -23.16 6.51 2.09
C LEU A 156 -24.61 6.52 2.53
N LYS A 157 -25.12 5.41 3.08
CA LYS A 157 -26.49 5.31 3.59
C LYS A 157 -26.75 6.30 4.74
N ASP A 158 -25.83 6.40 5.69
CA ASP A 158 -25.91 7.34 6.81
C ASP A 158 -25.87 8.81 6.35
N ALA A 159 -25.27 9.07 5.19
CA ALA A 159 -25.21 10.38 4.56
C ALA A 159 -26.37 10.64 3.56
N ASP A 160 -27.45 9.86 3.62
CA ASP A 160 -28.59 9.90 2.70
C ASP A 160 -28.16 9.85 1.22
N TRP A 161 -27.16 9.00 0.94
CA TRP A 161 -26.56 8.80 -0.38
C TRP A 161 -25.93 10.06 -1.00
N ASN A 162 -25.71 11.10 -0.20
CA ASN A 162 -24.92 12.25 -0.61
C ASN A 162 -23.47 12.03 -0.21
N ILE A 163 -22.65 11.60 -1.17
CA ILE A 163 -21.23 11.30 -0.97
C ILE A 163 -20.41 12.49 -0.43
N ARG A 164 -20.87 13.73 -0.63
CA ARG A 164 -20.20 14.93 -0.08
C ARG A 164 -20.43 15.10 1.42
N ASN A 165 -21.46 14.46 1.97
CA ASN A 165 -21.80 14.46 3.39
C ASN A 165 -21.28 13.19 4.11
N LEU A 166 -20.59 12.30 3.38
CA LEU A 166 -20.11 11.03 3.92
C LEU A 166 -19.08 11.25 5.04
N GLN A 167 -19.30 10.58 6.17
CA GLN A 167 -18.29 10.46 7.22
C GLN A 167 -17.29 9.38 6.82
N VAL A 168 -16.04 9.78 6.56
CA VAL A 168 -15.00 8.89 6.02
C VAL A 168 -14.67 7.77 7.02
N PRO A 169 -14.93 6.49 6.68
CA PRO A 169 -14.52 5.37 7.52
C PRO A 169 -13.00 5.29 7.59
N MET A 170 -12.46 5.19 8.82
CA MET A 170 -11.01 5.15 9.08
C MET A 170 -10.52 3.77 9.57
N ASP A 171 -11.43 2.84 9.85
CA ASP A 171 -11.13 1.53 10.45
C ASP A 171 -11.35 0.35 9.48
N LEU A 172 -10.78 0.47 8.29
CA LEU A 172 -10.86 -0.60 7.29
C LEU A 172 -10.02 -1.84 7.67
N GLY A 173 -8.89 -1.63 8.37
CA GLY A 173 -7.78 -2.58 8.40
C GLY A 173 -7.03 -2.54 7.06
N VAL A 174 -5.75 -2.89 7.03
CA VAL A 174 -4.95 -2.89 5.79
C VAL A 174 -4.87 -4.31 5.20
N PRO A 175 -4.78 -4.48 3.86
CA PRO A 175 -4.51 -5.79 3.29
C PRO A 175 -3.09 -6.24 3.63
N ALA A 176 -2.92 -7.53 3.89
CA ALA A 176 -1.61 -8.13 4.18
C ALA A 176 -1.12 -8.95 2.98
N PHE A 177 0.18 -8.88 2.70
CA PHE A 177 0.88 -9.65 1.66
C PHE A 177 1.99 -10.49 2.30
N ASN A 178 1.57 -11.36 3.21
CA ASN A 178 2.42 -12.15 4.07
C ASN A 178 2.01 -13.64 4.07
N ALA A 179 1.43 -14.12 2.96
CA ALA A 179 1.10 -15.52 2.81
C ALA A 179 2.35 -16.38 2.63
N GLY A 180 2.30 -17.60 3.15
CA GLY A 180 3.41 -18.56 3.10
C GLY A 180 4.32 -18.52 4.33
N SER A 181 5.51 -19.08 4.19
CA SER A 181 6.50 -19.15 5.26
C SER A 181 7.65 -18.21 4.97
N GLN A 182 7.91 -17.28 5.88
CA GLN A 182 9.09 -16.42 5.86
C GLN A 182 10.38 -17.24 5.93
N PHE A 183 10.43 -18.26 6.81
CA PHE A 183 11.61 -19.12 6.98
C PHE A 183 11.95 -19.90 5.70
N PHE A 184 10.93 -20.45 5.02
CA PHE A 184 11.13 -21.21 3.78
C PHE A 184 11.00 -20.35 2.50
N ALA A 185 10.75 -19.04 2.64
CA ALA A 185 10.49 -18.11 1.54
C ALA A 185 9.49 -18.64 0.50
N THR A 186 8.28 -18.98 0.95
CA THR A 186 7.19 -19.48 0.07
C THR A 186 6.12 -18.43 -0.17
N GLN A 187 5.36 -18.58 -1.27
CA GLN A 187 4.26 -17.67 -1.66
C GLN A 187 4.71 -16.21 -1.72
N ASP A 188 4.12 -15.31 -0.90
CA ASP A 188 4.44 -13.88 -0.92
C ASP A 188 5.88 -13.60 -0.50
N TYR A 189 6.41 -14.42 0.41
CA TYR A 189 7.82 -14.36 0.79
C TYR A 189 8.77 -14.98 -0.23
N GLY A 190 8.27 -15.70 -1.24
CA GLY A 190 9.08 -16.29 -2.30
C GLY A 190 9.06 -15.51 -3.61
N ASN A 191 7.93 -14.85 -3.89
CA ASN A 191 7.71 -14.05 -5.10
C ASN A 191 8.16 -12.58 -4.96
N GLY A 192 8.72 -12.21 -3.80
CA GLY A 192 9.25 -10.88 -3.52
C GLY A 192 8.24 -9.90 -2.90
N LEU A 193 6.95 -10.23 -2.78
CA LEU A 193 5.97 -9.32 -2.15
C LEU A 193 6.36 -8.98 -0.72
N GLY A 194 6.87 -9.93 0.05
CA GLY A 194 7.38 -9.68 1.41
C GLY A 194 8.59 -8.74 1.49
N LEU A 195 9.26 -8.41 0.38
CA LEU A 195 10.29 -7.35 0.31
C LEU A 195 9.74 -6.02 -0.22
N MET A 196 8.75 -6.08 -1.12
CA MET A 196 8.25 -4.91 -1.85
C MET A 196 7.12 -4.19 -1.12
N ILE A 197 6.23 -4.98 -0.49
CA ILE A 197 5.02 -4.58 0.21
C ILE A 197 4.76 -5.66 1.28
N ASN A 198 5.47 -5.63 2.41
CA ASN A 198 5.29 -6.63 3.47
C ASN A 198 4.04 -6.31 4.30
N GLY A 199 3.96 -5.05 4.75
CA GLY A 199 2.91 -4.56 5.64
C GLY A 199 2.41 -3.20 5.17
N VAL A 200 1.32 -3.19 4.41
CA VAL A 200 0.72 -1.96 3.87
C VAL A 200 0.44 -0.98 5.00
N GLN A 201 1.08 0.19 4.97
CA GLN A 201 0.92 1.19 6.02
C GLN A 201 -0.35 2.01 5.86
N HIS A 202 -0.68 2.35 4.60
CA HIS A 202 -1.85 3.17 4.28
C HIS A 202 -2.57 2.64 3.05
N VAL A 203 -3.90 2.73 3.07
CA VAL A 203 -4.73 2.66 1.86
C VAL A 203 -5.69 3.83 1.85
N TYR A 204 -5.69 4.60 0.78
CA TYR A 204 -6.70 5.63 0.54
C TYR A 204 -7.68 5.12 -0.51
N VAL A 205 -8.97 5.16 -0.20
CA VAL A 205 -10.04 4.81 -1.14
C VAL A 205 -10.71 6.10 -1.60
N ILE A 206 -10.63 6.36 -2.91
CA ILE A 206 -11.05 7.61 -3.54
C ILE A 206 -12.16 7.29 -4.51
N ALA A 207 -13.34 7.89 -4.33
CA ALA A 207 -14.37 7.87 -5.35
C ALA A 207 -13.97 8.82 -6.48
N THR A 208 -13.88 8.31 -7.71
CA THR A 208 -13.59 9.10 -8.91
C THR A 208 -14.82 9.29 -9.81
N ALA A 209 -15.86 8.49 -9.59
CA ALA A 209 -17.19 8.67 -10.14
C ALA A 209 -18.21 8.14 -9.15
N TYR A 210 -19.36 8.80 -9.04
CA TYR A 210 -20.47 8.39 -8.19
C TYR A 210 -21.79 8.91 -8.75
N GLY A 211 -22.83 8.09 -8.69
CA GLY A 211 -24.20 8.48 -8.99
C GLY A 211 -25.18 7.61 -8.22
N TYR A 212 -26.14 8.23 -7.52
CA TYR A 212 -27.26 7.54 -6.87
C TYR A 212 -28.60 7.82 -7.56
N ASP A 213 -29.29 6.75 -7.95
CA ASP A 213 -30.65 6.74 -8.48
C ASP A 213 -31.63 6.32 -7.39
N ARG A 214 -32.42 7.28 -6.90
CA ARG A 214 -33.41 7.07 -5.84
C ARG A 214 -34.63 6.29 -6.32
N GLU A 215 -35.03 6.43 -7.58
CA GLU A 215 -36.20 5.74 -8.11
C GLU A 215 -35.93 4.24 -8.21
N ARG A 216 -34.70 3.87 -8.59
CA ARG A 216 -34.26 2.47 -8.65
C ARG A 216 -33.71 1.94 -7.34
N GLY A 217 -33.37 2.82 -6.40
CA GLY A 217 -32.70 2.43 -5.15
C GLY A 217 -31.33 1.79 -5.41
N GLN A 218 -30.56 2.36 -6.34
CA GLN A 218 -29.27 1.84 -6.78
C GLN A 218 -28.24 2.96 -6.90
N TYR A 219 -26.96 2.64 -6.70
CA TYR A 219 -25.87 3.56 -6.99
C TYR A 219 -24.78 2.89 -7.81
N GLN A 220 -24.08 3.72 -8.57
CA GLN A 220 -22.84 3.37 -9.26
C GLN A 220 -21.69 4.16 -8.62
N ILE A 221 -20.56 3.49 -8.41
CA ILE A 221 -19.36 4.12 -7.85
C ILE A 221 -18.10 3.53 -8.47
N THR A 222 -17.17 4.39 -8.85
CA THR A 222 -15.80 3.99 -9.22
C THR A 222 -14.85 4.39 -8.11
N LEU A 223 -14.14 3.41 -7.56
CA LEU A 223 -13.19 3.56 -6.47
C LEU A 223 -11.77 3.34 -6.97
N LYS A 224 -10.91 4.32 -6.73
CA LYS A 224 -9.45 4.22 -6.85
C LYS A 224 -8.87 3.91 -5.47
N PHE A 225 -8.14 2.82 -5.36
CA PHE A 225 -7.40 2.42 -4.17
C PHE A 225 -5.93 2.78 -4.38
N VAL A 226 -5.36 3.54 -3.44
CA VAL A 226 -3.94 3.91 -3.45
C VAL A 226 -3.30 3.36 -2.19
N LEU A 227 -2.43 2.36 -2.36
CA LEU A 227 -1.74 1.66 -1.29
C LEU A 227 -0.31 2.19 -1.16
N TYR A 228 0.16 2.30 0.07
CA TYR A 228 1.51 2.72 0.39
C TYR A 228 2.17 1.77 1.37
N ASP A 229 3.42 1.42 1.09
CA ASP A 229 4.33 0.77 2.04
C ASP A 229 5.73 1.38 1.91
N VAL A 230 6.51 1.36 2.98
CA VAL A 230 7.87 1.92 3.00
C VAL A 230 8.86 0.82 2.69
N VAL A 231 9.69 1.06 1.69
CA VAL A 231 10.88 0.27 1.40
C VAL A 231 12.03 0.92 2.15
N GLY A 232 12.05 0.64 3.44
CA GLY A 232 13.03 1.10 4.40
C GLY A 232 12.94 0.25 5.66
N LEU A 233 13.91 0.42 6.55
CA LEU A 233 13.98 -0.31 7.81
C LEU A 233 14.07 0.68 8.98
N ASP A 234 13.41 0.37 10.08
CA ASP A 234 13.62 1.05 11.35
C ASP A 234 14.51 0.24 12.31
N ASP A 235 14.66 0.73 13.54
CA ASP A 235 15.49 0.06 14.54
C ASP A 235 14.82 -1.19 15.12
N ASP A 236 13.50 -1.32 15.04
CA ASP A 236 12.75 -2.50 15.48
C ASP A 236 12.85 -3.61 14.43
N ASP A 237 12.78 -3.29 13.14
CA ASP A 237 13.08 -4.24 12.06
C ASP A 237 14.46 -4.87 12.21
N LEU A 238 15.45 -4.04 12.58
CA LEU A 238 16.79 -4.53 12.82
C LEU A 238 16.85 -5.45 14.05
N ARG A 239 16.06 -5.22 15.09
CA ARG A 239 16.02 -6.10 16.27
C ARG A 239 15.28 -7.40 16.00
N GLU A 240 14.23 -7.34 15.19
CA GLU A 240 13.34 -8.47 14.92
C GLU A 240 13.92 -9.41 13.86
N TYR A 241 14.49 -8.85 12.79
CA TYR A 241 14.92 -9.63 11.62
C TYR A 241 16.41 -9.48 11.30
N GLY A 242 16.98 -8.33 11.66
CA GLY A 242 18.41 -8.07 11.57
C GLY A 242 19.16 -8.46 12.84
N ALA A 243 20.33 -7.86 13.06
CA ALA A 243 21.12 -7.98 14.28
C ALA A 243 22.10 -9.16 14.38
N GLN A 244 22.87 -9.44 13.31
CA GLN A 244 24.04 -10.31 13.38
C GLN A 244 25.30 -9.65 12.77
N SER A 245 26.43 -9.82 13.45
CA SER A 245 27.76 -9.54 12.86
C SER A 245 28.13 -10.63 11.85
N ASP A 246 28.81 -10.25 10.78
CA ASP A 246 29.24 -11.19 9.73
C ASP A 246 30.24 -12.22 10.29
N GLY A 247 29.90 -13.51 10.22
CA GLY A 247 30.68 -14.60 10.81
C GLY A 247 30.21 -15.97 10.32
N GLY A 248 30.98 -17.03 10.59
CA GLY A 248 30.76 -18.37 10.02
C GLY A 248 29.41 -19.04 10.32
N PHE A 249 28.60 -18.48 11.24
CA PHE A 249 27.27 -18.99 11.64
C PHE A 249 26.14 -17.97 11.42
N SER A 250 26.39 -16.87 10.70
CA SER A 250 25.36 -15.85 10.47
C SER A 250 24.33 -16.27 9.42
N PHE A 251 23.06 -15.97 9.64
CA PHE A 251 21.99 -16.17 8.66
C PHE A 251 22.07 -15.09 7.58
N ALA A 252 22.09 -15.52 6.30
CA ALA A 252 22.22 -14.61 5.16
C ALA A 252 21.11 -13.54 5.10
N GLN A 253 19.92 -13.86 5.60
CA GLN A 253 18.80 -12.92 5.73
C GLN A 253 19.13 -11.78 6.70
N SER A 254 19.56 -12.10 7.92
CA SER A 254 19.92 -11.10 8.93
C SER A 254 21.10 -10.23 8.51
N VAL A 255 22.09 -10.81 7.80
CA VAL A 255 23.19 -10.05 7.19
C VAL A 255 22.68 -9.07 6.12
N GLY A 256 21.79 -9.52 5.24
CA GLY A 256 21.20 -8.67 4.21
C GLY A 256 20.36 -7.52 4.78
N ILE A 257 19.53 -7.80 5.79
CA ILE A 257 18.71 -6.80 6.48
C ILE A 257 19.60 -5.79 7.23
N THR A 258 20.65 -6.26 7.91
CA THR A 258 21.61 -5.37 8.56
C THR A 258 22.34 -4.48 7.54
N ALA A 259 22.72 -5.04 6.38
CA ALA A 259 23.36 -4.26 5.31
C ALA A 259 22.42 -3.19 4.73
N TRP A 260 21.15 -3.53 4.52
CA TRP A 260 20.12 -2.57 4.08
C TRP A 260 19.97 -1.44 5.09
N TRP A 261 19.84 -1.76 6.38
CA TRP A 261 19.76 -0.76 7.44
C TRP A 261 20.99 0.15 7.45
N GLN A 262 22.21 -0.40 7.31
CA GLN A 262 23.43 0.40 7.27
C GLN A 262 23.49 1.33 6.05
N LEU A 263 23.09 0.84 4.86
CA LEU A 263 22.99 1.70 3.66
C LEU A 263 22.06 2.89 3.92
N GLN A 264 20.87 2.64 4.49
CA GLN A 264 19.88 3.68 4.78
C GLN A 264 20.35 4.68 5.85
N HIS A 265 20.83 4.16 6.98
CA HIS A 265 21.04 4.97 8.19
C HIS A 265 22.48 5.40 8.43
N GLN A 266 23.48 4.81 7.78
CA GLN A 266 24.89 5.20 7.91
C GLN A 266 25.44 5.84 6.62
N PHE A 267 24.96 5.39 5.46
CA PHE A 267 25.38 5.90 4.14
C PHE A 267 24.31 6.77 3.47
N ALA A 268 23.25 7.13 4.19
CA ALA A 268 22.19 8.04 3.76
C ALA A 268 21.49 7.65 2.44
N TYR A 269 21.33 6.36 2.16
CA TYR A 269 20.48 5.89 1.06
C TYR A 269 19.02 6.16 1.41
N PRO A 270 18.32 7.07 0.70
CA PRO A 270 16.94 7.39 1.05
C PRO A 270 16.02 6.19 0.78
N PRO A 271 15.07 5.86 1.67
CA PRO A 271 14.08 4.82 1.41
C PRO A 271 13.19 5.19 0.22
N LEU A 272 12.48 4.20 -0.30
CA LEU A 272 11.39 4.40 -1.27
C LEU A 272 10.05 4.23 -0.55
N VAL A 273 9.00 4.81 -1.11
CA VAL A 273 7.63 4.45 -0.75
C VAL A 273 7.03 3.72 -1.93
N THR A 274 6.79 2.42 -1.79
CA THR A 274 6.04 1.67 -2.79
C THR A 274 4.63 2.22 -2.86
N ARG A 275 4.20 2.60 -4.07
CA ARG A 275 2.84 3.07 -4.33
C ARG A 275 2.17 2.16 -5.36
N VAL A 276 0.99 1.64 -5.01
CA VAL A 276 0.17 0.81 -5.90
C VAL A 276 -1.19 1.47 -6.08
N VAL A 277 -1.61 1.60 -7.34
CA VAL A 277 -2.86 2.26 -7.71
C VAL A 277 -3.72 1.30 -8.51
N LEU A 278 -4.93 1.02 -8.03
CA LEU A 278 -5.90 0.20 -8.75
C LEU A 278 -7.30 0.78 -8.69
N THR A 279 -8.10 0.49 -9.71
CA THR A 279 -9.47 1.00 -9.83
C THR A 279 -10.46 -0.15 -9.90
N ARG A 280 -11.63 0.03 -9.27
CA ARG A 280 -12.78 -0.88 -9.36
C ARG A 280 -14.06 -0.06 -9.50
N SER A 281 -14.96 -0.52 -10.36
CA SER A 281 -16.28 0.07 -10.52
C SER A 281 -17.33 -0.91 -10.01
N TYR A 282 -18.35 -0.37 -9.36
CA TYR A 282 -19.40 -1.13 -8.72
C TYR A 282 -20.76 -0.54 -9.09
N GLU A 283 -21.72 -1.44 -9.27
CA GLU A 283 -23.14 -1.14 -9.24
C GLU A 283 -23.75 -1.93 -8.08
N ALA A 284 -24.48 -1.25 -7.21
CA ALA A 284 -25.01 -1.86 -6.01
C ALA A 284 -26.39 -1.33 -5.63
N PRO A 285 -27.23 -2.17 -5.01
CA PRO A 285 -28.46 -1.71 -4.39
C PRO A 285 -28.14 -0.84 -3.17
N ALA A 286 -29.01 0.14 -2.92
CA ALA A 286 -28.99 1.00 -1.75
C ALA A 286 -29.71 0.39 -0.53
N VAL A 287 -30.42 -0.73 -0.71
CA VAL A 287 -31.19 -1.44 0.32
C VAL A 287 -30.64 -2.82 0.62
#